data_AF-A0A221T1U9-F1
#
_entry.id   AF-A0A221T1U9-F1
#
_cell.length_a   1.000
_cell.length_b   1.000
_cell.length_c   1.000
_cell.angle_alpha   90.00
_cell.angle_beta   90.00
_cell.angle_gamma   90.00
#
_symmetry.space_group_name_H-M   'P 1'
#
loop_
_entity.id
_entity.type
_entity.pdbx_description
1 polymer ?
#
loop_
_entity_poly.entity_id
_entity_poly.type
_entity_poly.pdbx_seq_one_letter_code
_entity_poly.pdbx_strand_id
1 'polypeptide(L)'
;MTKAAPKTFHLPMLASLPVLLAGCGDSDDLSRYNRMQYASYQECLIANQQLIQQGLQNPCTEEDDDTDLFKKKKKYYGPLFYAGSGSTRYVGYSGRYGGVLSDSGLTYDSKKGSYGSFKAPVSRGGLTSTARGALSSGG
;
A
#
# COMPACT_ATOMS: atom_id res chain seq x y z
N MET A 1 11.09 60.61 27.94
CA MET A 1 9.80 60.25 27.32
C MET A 1 10.00 60.26 25.82
N THR A 2 10.12 59.10 25.17
CA THR A 2 10.42 58.99 23.74
C THR A 2 9.34 58.14 23.07
N LYS A 3 8.58 58.79 22.18
CA LYS A 3 7.39 58.27 21.51
C LYS A 3 7.84 57.51 20.25
N ALA A 4 7.59 56.20 20.18
CA ALA A 4 7.86 55.39 18.99
C ALA A 4 6.73 55.54 17.96
N ALA A 5 7.09 55.80 16.70
CA ALA A 5 6.15 55.86 15.57
C ALA A 5 5.92 54.45 14.97
N PRO A 6 4.70 54.10 14.54
CA PRO A 6 4.43 52.81 13.91
C PRO A 6 4.89 52.80 12.45
N LYS A 7 5.67 51.77 12.06
CA LYS A 7 6.01 51.47 10.67
C LYS A 7 4.94 50.55 10.08
N THR A 8 4.23 51.05 9.09
CA THR A 8 3.20 50.34 8.32
C THR A 8 3.84 49.27 7.44
N PHE A 9 3.47 48.01 7.65
CA PHE A 9 3.85 46.90 6.76
C PHE A 9 2.76 46.74 5.69
N HIS A 10 3.12 46.97 4.43
CA HIS A 10 2.27 46.63 3.29
C HIS A 10 2.50 45.15 2.96
N LEU A 11 1.52 44.30 3.27
CA LEU A 11 1.49 42.91 2.81
C LEU A 11 1.21 42.89 1.30
N PRO A 12 2.10 42.33 0.47
CA PRO A 12 1.74 42.07 -0.92
C PRO A 12 0.69 40.94 -0.93
N MET A 13 -0.52 41.29 -1.35
CA MET A 13 -1.52 40.31 -1.74
C MET A 13 -0.98 39.50 -2.93
N LEU A 14 -0.40 38.33 -2.63
CA LEU A 14 -0.15 37.31 -3.63
C LEU A 14 -1.45 36.56 -3.87
N ALA A 15 -2.09 37.00 -4.95
CA ALA A 15 -3.15 36.31 -5.65
C ALA A 15 -2.78 34.86 -6.03
N SER A 16 -3.85 34.07 -6.19
CA SER A 16 -3.91 32.82 -6.94
C SER A 16 -2.97 31.69 -6.51
N LEU A 17 -3.35 30.99 -5.45
CA LEU A 17 -2.97 29.59 -5.33
C LEU A 17 -3.95 28.76 -6.18
N PRO A 18 -3.44 27.87 -7.05
CA PRO A 18 -4.25 27.09 -7.96
C PRO A 18 -5.23 26.24 -7.17
N VAL A 19 -6.47 26.30 -7.61
CA VAL A 19 -7.51 25.33 -7.28
C VAL A 19 -6.93 23.94 -7.56
N LEU A 20 -6.54 23.22 -6.51
CA LEU A 20 -6.21 21.80 -6.57
C LEU A 20 -7.51 21.01 -6.71
N LEU A 21 -8.21 21.20 -7.83
CA LEU A 21 -9.15 20.23 -8.37
C LEU A 21 -8.35 19.28 -9.25
N ALA A 22 -7.87 18.18 -8.66
CA ALA A 22 -7.64 16.93 -9.37
C ALA A 22 -7.18 15.86 -8.39
N GLY A 23 -8.02 14.86 -8.18
CA GLY A 23 -7.53 13.54 -7.84
C GLY A 23 -7.74 13.06 -6.41
N CYS A 24 -8.95 13.21 -5.85
CA CYS A 24 -9.52 12.06 -5.12
C CYS A 24 -9.92 11.02 -6.18
N GLY A 25 -8.91 10.51 -6.90
CA GLY A 25 -9.09 9.37 -7.77
C GLY A 25 -9.46 8.21 -6.87
N ASP A 26 -10.58 7.55 -7.20
CA ASP A 26 -11.03 6.29 -6.65
C ASP A 26 -9.81 5.40 -6.41
N SER A 27 -9.36 5.41 -5.17
CA SER A 27 -8.36 4.48 -4.70
C SER A 27 -9.13 3.18 -4.62
N ASP A 28 -9.03 2.34 -5.66
CA ASP A 28 -9.59 1.00 -5.65
C ASP A 28 -9.20 0.36 -4.32
N ASP A 29 -10.20 0.23 -3.46
CA ASP A 29 -9.96 0.10 -2.04
C ASP A 29 -9.50 -1.33 -1.75
N LEU A 30 -8.19 -1.50 -1.62
CA LEU A 30 -7.58 -2.73 -1.18
C LEU A 30 -8.03 -3.14 0.24
N SER A 31 -8.83 -2.32 0.94
CA SER A 31 -9.49 -2.69 2.21
C SER A 31 -10.30 -3.98 2.11
N ARG A 32 -10.79 -4.35 0.91
CA ARG A 32 -11.55 -5.58 0.69
C ARG A 32 -10.66 -6.81 0.54
N TYR A 33 -9.37 -6.61 0.29
CA TYR A 33 -8.42 -7.70 0.12
C TYR A 33 -7.84 -8.10 1.49
N ASN A 34 -7.78 -9.40 1.73
CA ASN A 34 -7.17 -9.98 2.90
C ASN A 34 -5.80 -10.57 2.56
N ARG A 35 -4.96 -10.81 3.56
CA ARG A 35 -3.70 -11.54 3.39
C ARG A 35 -3.45 -12.42 4.61
N MET A 36 -2.81 -13.56 4.39
CA MET A 36 -2.42 -14.47 5.46
C MET A 36 -0.97 -14.21 5.87
N GLN A 37 -0.70 -14.28 7.18
CA GLN A 37 0.65 -14.26 7.72
C GLN A 37 1.15 -15.69 7.91
N TYR A 38 2.43 -15.91 7.63
CA TYR A 38 3.12 -17.19 7.76
C TYR A 38 4.28 -17.09 8.75
N ALA A 39 4.73 -18.24 9.27
CA ALA A 39 5.87 -18.25 10.20
C ALA A 39 7.20 -18.01 9.48
N SER A 40 7.29 -18.36 8.19
CA SER A 40 8.46 -18.13 7.37
C SER A 40 8.11 -17.83 5.90
N TYR A 41 9.06 -17.23 5.19
CA TYR A 41 8.95 -17.01 3.74
C TYR A 41 8.80 -18.33 2.97
N GLN A 42 9.53 -19.37 3.38
CA GLN A 42 9.50 -20.67 2.72
C GLN A 42 8.13 -21.35 2.87
N GLU A 43 7.53 -21.27 4.06
CA GLU A 43 6.20 -21.79 4.30
C GLU A 43 5.15 -21.09 3.43
N CYS A 44 5.26 -19.77 3.29
CA CYS A 44 4.41 -19.01 2.38
C CYS A 44 4.53 -19.51 0.93
N LEU A 45 5.75 -19.75 0.44
CA LEU A 45 5.97 -20.25 -0.92
C LEU A 45 5.34 -21.63 -1.13
N ILE A 46 5.53 -22.54 -0.17
CA ILE A 46 4.96 -23.89 -0.21
C ILE A 46 3.42 -23.82 -0.23
N ALA A 47 2.84 -23.02 0.66
CA ALA A 47 1.38 -22.86 0.76
C ALA A 47 0.76 -22.26 -0.52
N ASN A 48 1.51 -21.45 -1.27
CA ASN A 48 1.03 -20.77 -2.48
C ASN A 48 1.60 -21.36 -3.78
N GLN A 49 2.16 -22.58 -3.74
CA GLN A 49 2.83 -23.19 -4.88
C GLN A 49 1.92 -23.31 -6.11
N GLN A 50 0.63 -23.63 -5.91
CA GLN A 50 -0.33 -23.69 -7.01
C GLN A 50 -0.46 -22.33 -7.71
N LEU A 51 -0.57 -21.23 -6.97
CA LEU A 51 -0.70 -19.90 -7.56
C LEU A 51 0.55 -19.51 -8.37
N ILE A 52 1.73 -19.90 -7.89
CA ILE A 52 3.00 -19.70 -8.61
C ILE A 52 2.99 -20.46 -9.93
N GLN A 53 2.55 -21.73 -9.91
CA GLN A 53 2.45 -22.56 -11.12
C GLN A 53 1.46 -22.00 -12.13
N GLN A 54 0.42 -21.30 -11.67
CA GLN A 54 -0.56 -20.61 -12.52
C GLN A 54 -0.09 -19.23 -12.99
N GLY A 55 1.13 -18.81 -12.63
CA GLY A 55 1.75 -17.58 -13.13
C GLY A 55 1.57 -16.36 -12.23
N LEU A 56 1.15 -16.51 -10.97
CA LEU A 56 1.14 -15.39 -10.02
C LEU A 56 2.59 -14.99 -9.67
N GLN A 57 2.97 -13.75 -9.99
CA GLN A 57 4.29 -13.22 -9.69
C GLN A 57 4.47 -12.95 -8.19
N ASN A 58 5.58 -13.45 -7.62
CA ASN A 58 6.01 -13.30 -6.23
C ASN A 58 4.84 -13.24 -5.24
N PRO A 59 4.18 -14.37 -4.92
CA PRO A 59 3.02 -14.35 -4.04
C PRO A 59 3.36 -14.01 -2.59
N CYS A 60 4.64 -14.02 -2.20
CA CYS A 60 5.07 -13.83 -0.83
C CYS A 60 5.91 -12.56 -0.68
N THR A 61 5.75 -11.87 0.44
CA THR A 61 6.58 -10.72 0.82
C THR A 61 7.08 -10.84 2.26
N GLU A 62 8.18 -10.16 2.52
CA GLU A 62 8.80 -9.98 3.82
C GLU A 62 8.73 -8.49 4.20
N GLU A 63 8.14 -8.22 5.36
CA GLU A 63 7.97 -6.88 5.92
C GLU A 63 8.68 -6.79 7.28
N ASP A 64 9.25 -5.63 7.57
CA ASP A 64 9.77 -5.32 8.89
C ASP A 64 8.61 -5.11 9.87
N ASP A 65 8.73 -5.69 11.06
CA ASP A 65 7.83 -5.46 12.17
C ASP A 65 8.30 -4.23 12.96
N ASP A 66 7.75 -3.07 12.62
CA ASP A 66 8.09 -1.79 13.26
C ASP A 66 7.44 -1.61 14.65
N THR A 67 6.90 -2.67 15.25
CA THR A 67 6.29 -2.58 16.59
C THR A 67 7.30 -2.53 17.74
N ASP A 68 8.57 -2.90 17.49
CA ASP A 68 9.65 -2.83 18.47
C ASP A 68 10.89 -2.15 17.86
N LEU A 69 11.14 -0.89 18.28
CA LEU A 69 12.27 -0.08 17.81
C LEU A 69 13.64 -0.74 18.09
N PHE A 70 13.70 -1.68 19.02
CA PHE A 70 14.94 -2.35 19.44
C PHE A 70 15.07 -3.77 18.89
N LYS A 71 14.01 -4.32 18.27
CA LYS A 71 14.02 -5.64 17.63
C LYS A 71 13.23 -5.63 16.33
N LYS A 72 13.95 -5.54 15.22
CA LYS A 72 13.38 -5.79 13.88
C LYS A 72 13.03 -7.26 13.75
N LYS A 73 11.77 -7.61 14.03
CA LYS A 73 11.23 -8.92 13.65
C LYS A 73 10.76 -8.85 12.20
N LYS A 74 10.78 -9.98 11.50
CA LYS A 74 10.26 -10.08 10.13
C LYS A 74 8.88 -10.69 10.16
N LYS A 75 7.96 -10.16 9.36
CA LYS A 75 6.66 -10.76 9.07
C LYS A 75 6.65 -11.23 7.63
N TYR A 76 6.03 -12.39 7.41
CA TYR A 76 5.92 -12.99 6.09
C TYR A 76 4.45 -13.05 5.71
N TYR A 77 4.10 -12.45 4.58
CA TYR A 77 2.72 -12.40 4.11
C TYR A 77 2.59 -13.08 2.76
N GLY A 78 1.49 -13.82 2.58
CA GLY A 78 1.08 -14.35 1.28
C GLY A 78 0.41 -13.31 0.40
N PRO A 79 -0.15 -13.72 -0.74
CA PRO A 79 -0.73 -12.79 -1.69
C PRO A 79 -1.96 -12.14 -1.07
N LEU A 80 -2.23 -10.91 -1.48
CA LEU A 80 -3.53 -10.30 -1.20
C LEU A 80 -4.59 -11.07 -1.98
N PHE A 81 -5.69 -11.41 -1.33
CA PHE A 81 -6.80 -12.11 -1.96
C PHE A 81 -8.13 -11.44 -1.66
N TYR A 82 -9.00 -11.45 -2.67
CA TYR A 82 -10.39 -11.03 -2.55
C TYR A 82 -11.28 -12.14 -3.08
N ALA A 83 -12.10 -12.71 -2.20
CA ALA A 83 -13.09 -13.73 -2.55
C ALA A 83 -14.43 -13.04 -2.86
N GLY A 84 -14.76 -12.93 -4.14
CA GLY A 84 -16.07 -12.47 -4.61
C GLY A 84 -17.04 -13.62 -4.83
N SER A 85 -18.26 -13.31 -5.31
CA SER A 85 -19.27 -14.32 -5.63
C SER A 85 -18.90 -15.13 -6.88
N GLY A 86 -18.11 -16.20 -6.69
CA GLY A 86 -17.73 -17.13 -7.76
C GLY A 86 -16.40 -16.81 -8.46
N SER A 87 -15.65 -15.83 -7.96
CA SER A 87 -14.28 -15.57 -8.41
C SER A 87 -13.40 -15.11 -7.27
N THR A 88 -12.19 -15.64 -7.18
CA THR A 88 -11.18 -15.15 -6.24
C THR A 88 -10.08 -14.43 -6.99
N ARG A 89 -9.74 -13.21 -6.58
CA ARG A 89 -8.60 -12.47 -7.13
C ARG A 89 -7.42 -12.57 -6.18
N TYR A 90 -6.24 -12.77 -6.72
CA TYR A 90 -4.97 -12.81 -6.01
C TYR A 90 -4.03 -11.78 -6.60
N VAL A 91 -3.35 -11.02 -5.75
CA VAL A 91 -2.34 -10.04 -6.13
C VAL A 91 -1.07 -10.36 -5.33
N GLY A 92 0.00 -10.63 -6.05
CA GLY A 92 1.32 -10.84 -5.47
C GLY A 92 2.08 -9.52 -5.36
N TYR A 93 3.39 -9.63 -5.28
CA TYR A 93 4.29 -8.51 -4.99
C TYR A 93 5.25 -8.25 -6.16
N SER A 94 5.71 -7.02 -6.31
CA SER A 94 6.73 -6.68 -7.31
C SER A 94 8.12 -7.20 -6.90
N GLY A 95 8.31 -7.50 -5.61
CA GLY A 95 9.55 -8.05 -5.08
C GLY A 95 9.33 -8.70 -3.72
N ARG A 96 10.40 -9.32 -3.21
CA ARG A 96 10.37 -10.05 -1.94
C ARG A 96 10.18 -9.15 -0.72
N TYR A 97 10.64 -7.91 -0.74
CA TYR A 97 10.70 -7.05 0.45
C TYR A 97 9.78 -5.83 0.31
N GLY A 98 9.18 -5.41 1.43
CA GLY A 98 8.52 -4.11 1.55
C GLY A 98 7.06 -4.04 1.09
N GLY A 99 6.43 -5.19 0.80
CA GLY A 99 4.97 -5.25 0.55
C GLY A 99 4.49 -4.53 -0.71
N VAL A 100 5.39 -4.15 -1.63
CA VAL A 100 5.02 -3.48 -2.87
C VAL A 100 4.30 -4.45 -3.79
N LEU A 101 3.11 -4.09 -4.25
CA LEU A 101 2.23 -4.97 -5.02
C LEU A 101 2.64 -5.04 -6.50
N SER A 102 2.43 -6.22 -7.09
CA SER A 102 2.57 -6.43 -8.54
C SER A 102 1.47 -5.68 -9.29
N ASP A 103 1.79 -5.18 -10.49
CA ASP A 103 0.81 -4.55 -11.41
C ASP A 103 -0.11 -5.56 -12.11
N SER A 104 0.13 -6.85 -11.87
CA SER A 104 -0.64 -7.96 -12.37
C SER A 104 -1.06 -8.89 -11.24
N GLY A 105 -2.24 -9.50 -11.42
CA GLY A 105 -2.79 -10.47 -10.50
C GLY A 105 -3.39 -11.66 -11.24
N LEU A 106 -3.80 -12.66 -10.46
CA LEU A 106 -4.43 -13.88 -10.91
C LEU A 106 -5.89 -13.90 -10.45
N THR A 107 -6.81 -14.25 -11.33
CA THR A 107 -8.22 -14.50 -10.99
C THR A 107 -8.48 -15.99 -11.14
N TYR A 108 -9.10 -16.59 -10.12
CA TYR A 108 -9.65 -17.93 -10.14
C TYR A 108 -11.16 -17.84 -10.31
N ASP A 109 -11.70 -18.41 -11.39
CA ASP A 109 -13.14 -18.57 -11.61
C ASP A 109 -13.57 -19.92 -11.03
N SER A 110 -14.31 -19.91 -9.92
CA SER A 110 -14.70 -21.15 -9.24
C SER A 110 -15.78 -21.94 -9.99
N LYS A 111 -16.49 -21.30 -10.94
CA LYS A 111 -17.50 -21.99 -11.77
C LYS A 111 -16.85 -22.77 -12.90
N LYS A 112 -15.75 -22.24 -13.45
CA LYS A 112 -14.99 -22.87 -14.54
C LYS A 112 -13.78 -23.68 -14.06
N GLY A 113 -13.37 -23.49 -12.80
CA GLY A 113 -12.17 -24.09 -12.24
C GLY A 113 -10.88 -23.60 -12.93
N SER A 114 -10.92 -22.41 -13.53
CA SER A 114 -9.85 -21.89 -14.39
C SER A 114 -9.21 -20.64 -13.82
N TYR A 115 -7.93 -20.45 -14.11
CA TYR A 115 -7.20 -19.24 -13.79
C TYR A 115 -7.12 -18.31 -15.00
N GLY A 116 -7.13 -17.01 -14.74
CA GLY A 116 -6.85 -15.96 -15.72
C GLY A 116 -6.00 -14.86 -15.08
N SER A 117 -5.37 -14.02 -15.90
CA SER A 117 -4.63 -12.86 -15.40
C SER A 117 -5.49 -11.60 -15.48
N PHE A 118 -5.18 -10.63 -14.63
CA PHE A 118 -5.78 -9.29 -14.70
C PHE A 118 -4.74 -8.24 -14.34
N LYS A 119 -4.99 -7.00 -14.76
CA LYS A 119 -4.20 -5.85 -14.32
C LYS A 119 -4.64 -5.45 -12.92
N ALA A 120 -3.75 -5.55 -11.95
CA ALA A 120 -4.06 -5.19 -10.58
C ALA A 120 -4.21 -3.66 -10.47
N PRO A 121 -5.21 -3.16 -9.73
CA PRO A 121 -5.37 -1.73 -9.48
C PRO A 121 -4.37 -1.27 -8.42
N VAL A 122 -3.08 -1.42 -8.70
CA VAL A 122 -2.03 -0.89 -7.84
C VAL A 122 -1.91 0.60 -8.13
N SER A 123 -2.33 1.42 -7.18
CA SER A 123 -2.14 2.85 -7.27
C SER A 123 -0.64 3.12 -7.35
N ARG A 124 -0.15 3.67 -8.47
CA ARG A 124 1.23 4.19 -8.63
C ARG A 124 1.47 5.45 -7.79
N GLY A 125 0.76 5.60 -6.67
CA GLY A 125 0.93 6.66 -5.68
C GLY A 125 2.11 6.32 -4.79
N GLY A 126 3.32 6.55 -5.30
CA GLY A 126 4.51 6.55 -4.46
C GLY A 126 4.42 7.67 -3.45
N LEU A 127 4.10 7.34 -2.20
CA LEU A 127 4.66 7.97 -1.03
C LEU A 127 4.84 6.87 0.02
N THR A 128 6.10 6.59 0.30
CA THR A 128 6.58 5.79 1.42
C THR A 128 5.81 6.08 2.69
N SER A 129 5.20 5.07 3.29
CA SER A 129 4.71 5.13 4.67
C SER A 129 5.90 5.19 5.64
N THR A 130 6.59 6.32 5.67
CA THR A 130 7.58 6.67 6.70
C THR A 130 7.33 8.11 7.15
N ALA A 131 6.16 8.34 7.72
CA ALA A 131 5.90 9.45 8.64
C ALA A 131 4.54 9.20 9.32
N ARG A 132 4.49 8.23 10.25
CA ARG A 132 3.46 8.29 11.28
C ARG A 132 3.78 9.50 12.13
N GLY A 133 2.87 10.47 12.11
CA GLY A 133 2.93 11.66 12.96
C GLY A 133 3.10 11.28 14.43
N ALA A 134 4.02 11.98 15.08
CA ALA A 134 4.02 12.18 16.51
C ALA A 134 3.68 13.65 16.79
N LEU A 135 2.75 13.84 17.70
CA LEU A 135 2.15 15.10 18.11
C LEU A 135 3.11 16.06 18.87
N SER A 136 2.74 17.34 18.85
CA SER A 136 2.73 18.32 19.96
C SER A 136 4.01 19.02 20.43
N SER A 137 4.00 20.37 20.33
CA SER A 137 4.08 21.37 21.42
C SER A 137 4.31 22.75 20.73
N GLY A 138 3.53 23.81 20.97
CA GLY A 138 3.36 24.50 22.24
C GLY A 138 4.35 25.68 22.29
N GLY A 139 3.90 26.89 21.95
CA GLY A 139 4.70 28.13 21.97
C GLY A 139 4.14 29.22 21.07
#